data_AF-A0A2V9QTF0-F1
#
_entry.id   AF-A0A2V9QTF0-F1
#
_cell.length_a   1.000
_cell.length_b   1.000
_cell.length_c   1.000
_cell.angle_alpha   90.00
_cell.angle_beta   90.00
_cell.angle_gamma   90.00
#
_symmetry.space_group_name_H-M   'P 1'
#
loop_
_entity.id
_entity.type
_entity.pdbx_description
1 polymer ?
#
loop_
_entity_poly.entity_id
_entity_poly.type
_entity_poly.pdbx_seq_one_letter_code
_entity_poly.pdbx_strand_id
1 'polypeptide(L)'
;MSLTTDLGRRIELVSMDPHFHNISIALYRQGDSKGTVFLVHSYSGKQGTQRRLEFVAQAMAILGGMEPVAREPQKLRFPCQVDHQLACRRVFLEACKLDPNVPFEARPLNLLDKKSNRTITLVHQGKGIYHLSADGAEEEKANRISAVAGGLIKLGQMQMVEPASDRVA
;
A
#
# COMPACT_ATOMS: atom_id res chain seq x y z
N MET A 1 -31.56 -14.60 4.31
CA MET A 1 -30.57 -15.70 4.22
C MET A 1 -29.19 -15.06 4.31
N SER A 2 -28.47 -15.25 5.41
CA SER A 2 -27.10 -14.77 5.55
C SER A 2 -26.17 -15.81 4.93
N LEU A 3 -25.77 -15.59 3.67
CA LEU A 3 -24.63 -16.31 3.10
C LEU A 3 -23.40 -15.86 3.88
N THR A 4 -22.86 -16.72 4.75
CA THR A 4 -21.59 -16.47 5.42
C THR A 4 -20.50 -16.59 4.36
N THR A 5 -20.28 -15.52 3.60
CA THR A 5 -19.16 -15.44 2.66
C THR A 5 -17.87 -15.52 3.48
N ASP A 6 -16.99 -16.47 3.15
CA ASP A 6 -15.67 -16.54 3.78
C ASP A 6 -14.80 -15.39 3.27
N LEU A 7 -14.86 -14.27 3.97
CA LEU A 7 -14.09 -13.07 3.68
C LEU A 7 -12.68 -13.13 4.27
N GLY A 8 -12.39 -14.09 5.15
CA GLY A 8 -11.16 -14.12 5.93
C GLY A 8 -11.11 -13.10 7.06
N ARG A 9 -9.90 -12.72 7.50
CA ARG A 9 -9.69 -11.83 8.67
C ARG A 9 -9.73 -10.37 8.23
N ARG A 10 -10.64 -9.57 8.79
CA ARG A 10 -10.65 -8.11 8.55
C ARG A 10 -9.38 -7.45 9.09
N ILE A 11 -8.71 -6.67 8.23
CA ILE A 11 -7.51 -5.88 8.56
C ILE A 11 -7.87 -4.41 8.82
N GLU A 12 -8.79 -3.85 8.03
CA GLU A 12 -9.17 -2.44 8.10
C GLU A 12 -10.61 -2.22 7.61
N LEU A 13 -11.21 -1.10 8.03
CA LEU A 13 -12.55 -0.66 7.65
C LEU A 13 -12.58 0.87 7.46
N VAL A 14 -13.00 1.32 6.29
CA VAL A 14 -13.48 2.70 6.08
C VAL A 14 -15.01 2.67 6.24
N SER A 15 -15.50 3.24 7.34
CA SER A 15 -16.91 3.18 7.71
C SER A 15 -17.84 3.98 6.79
N MET A 16 -17.32 5.06 6.19
CA MET A 16 -18.07 5.90 5.26
C MET A 16 -17.15 6.30 4.13
N ASP A 17 -17.30 5.65 2.98
CA ASP A 17 -16.56 6.00 1.78
C ASP A 17 -17.03 7.36 1.23
N PRO A 18 -16.18 8.39 1.23
CA PRO A 18 -16.59 9.75 0.84
C PRO A 18 -16.89 9.87 -0.66
N HIS A 19 -16.44 8.90 -1.45
CA HIS A 19 -16.53 8.93 -2.91
C HIS A 19 -17.64 8.05 -3.49
N PHE A 20 -18.40 7.34 -2.65
CA PHE A 20 -19.51 6.51 -3.12
C PHE A 20 -20.55 6.22 -2.02
N HIS A 21 -21.64 6.99 -2.00
CA HIS A 21 -22.84 6.77 -1.19
C HIS A 21 -22.61 6.47 0.31
N ASN A 22 -21.50 6.93 0.90
CA ASN A 22 -21.11 6.65 2.30
C ASN A 22 -21.17 5.15 2.67
N ILE A 23 -20.88 4.27 1.71
CA ILE A 23 -20.85 2.83 1.99
C ILE A 23 -19.65 2.48 2.87
N SER A 24 -19.75 1.41 3.65
CA SER A 24 -18.59 0.83 4.30
C SER A 24 -17.77 0.02 3.29
N ILE A 25 -16.45 0.22 3.26
CA ILE A 25 -15.50 -0.59 2.51
C ILE A 25 -14.51 -1.20 3.50
N ALA A 26 -14.32 -2.51 3.44
CA ALA A 26 -13.44 -3.26 4.32
C ALA A 26 -12.35 -3.97 3.54
N LEU A 27 -11.18 -4.06 4.17
CA LEU A 27 -10.05 -4.83 3.68
C LEU A 27 -9.92 -6.11 4.50
N TYR A 28 -9.85 -7.25 3.83
CA TYR A 28 -9.69 -8.56 4.44
C TYR A 28 -8.40 -9.24 4.01
N ARG A 29 -7.85 -10.04 4.91
CA ARG A 29 -6.74 -10.95 4.69
C ARG A 29 -7.28 -12.35 4.44
N GLN A 30 -6.83 -12.96 3.35
CA GLN A 30 -7.07 -14.34 3.00
C GLN A 30 -5.73 -15.04 2.73
N GLY A 31 -5.76 -16.38 2.71
CA GLY A 31 -4.65 -17.20 2.24
C GLY A 31 -5.10 -18.05 1.06
N ASP A 32 -4.22 -18.22 0.07
CA ASP A 32 -4.41 -19.17 -1.03
C ASP A 32 -3.17 -20.07 -1.19
N SER A 33 -3.17 -20.93 -2.21
CA SER A 33 -2.07 -21.86 -2.49
C SER A 33 -0.74 -21.17 -2.86
N LYS A 34 -0.75 -19.87 -3.15
CA LYS A 34 0.41 -19.06 -3.53
C LYS A 34 0.81 -18.06 -2.45
N GLY A 35 0.12 -18.01 -1.29
CA GLY A 35 0.47 -17.13 -0.18
C GLY A 35 -0.67 -16.18 0.23
N THR A 36 -0.31 -14.96 0.62
CA THR A 36 -1.27 -14.00 1.20
C THR A 36 -2.01 -13.22 0.11
N VAL A 37 -3.33 -13.11 0.26
CA VAL A 37 -4.20 -12.32 -0.62
C VAL A 37 -5.00 -11.33 0.22
N PHE A 38 -5.23 -10.15 -0.34
CA PHE A 38 -6.00 -9.07 0.27
C PHE A 38 -7.25 -8.80 -0.56
N LEU A 39 -8.42 -8.79 0.09
CA LEU A 39 -9.73 -8.61 -0.55
C LEU A 39 -10.34 -7.26 -0.13
N VAL A 40 -10.67 -6.43 -1.12
CA VAL A 40 -11.48 -5.22 -0.93
C VAL A 40 -12.96 -5.58 -1.06
N HIS A 41 -13.77 -5.31 -0.04
CA HIS A 41 -15.16 -5.77 0.01
C HIS A 41 -16.12 -4.77 0.64
N SER A 42 -17.40 -4.83 0.26
CA SER A 42 -18.51 -4.12 0.90
C SER A 42 -19.76 -5.00 0.90
N TYR A 43 -20.56 -4.89 1.96
CA TYR A 43 -21.90 -5.49 2.04
C TYR A 43 -22.98 -4.65 1.32
N SER A 44 -22.64 -3.48 0.79
CA SER A 44 -23.61 -2.61 0.11
C SER A 44 -24.15 -3.27 -1.18
N GLY A 45 -25.47 -3.41 -1.26
CA GLY A 45 -26.17 -3.85 -2.48
C GLY A 45 -26.43 -2.73 -3.50
N LYS A 46 -25.91 -1.51 -3.29
CA LYS A 46 -26.17 -0.39 -4.20
C LYS A 46 -25.54 -0.63 -5.56
N GLN A 47 -26.26 -0.28 -6.63
CA GLN A 47 -25.75 -0.31 -8.00
C GLN A 47 -24.49 0.55 -8.10
N GLY A 48 -23.40 -0.01 -8.64
CA GLY A 48 -22.11 0.67 -8.76
C GLY A 48 -21.09 0.32 -7.66
N THR A 49 -21.51 -0.36 -6.57
CA THR A 49 -20.59 -0.79 -5.49
C THR A 49 -19.41 -1.59 -6.03
N GLN A 50 -19.67 -2.55 -6.92
CA GLN A 50 -18.63 -3.38 -7.55
C GLN A 50 -17.55 -2.54 -8.23
N ARG A 51 -17.96 -1.53 -9.01
CA ARG A 51 -17.04 -0.63 -9.73
C ARG A 51 -16.19 0.19 -8.76
N ARG A 52 -16.78 0.64 -7.64
CA ARG A 52 -16.03 1.36 -6.59
C ARG A 52 -14.98 0.46 -5.93
N LEU A 53 -15.33 -0.79 -5.61
CA LEU A 53 -14.39 -1.74 -5.02
C LEU A 53 -13.25 -2.08 -5.99
N GLU A 54 -13.55 -2.27 -7.27
CA GLU A 54 -12.55 -2.48 -8.33
C GLU A 54 -11.63 -1.27 -8.48
N PHE A 55 -12.17 -0.05 -8.44
CA PHE A 55 -11.37 1.18 -8.43
C PHE A 55 -10.41 1.21 -7.23
N VAL A 56 -10.90 0.92 -6.01
CA VAL A 56 -10.06 0.92 -4.81
C VAL A 56 -8.95 -0.12 -4.96
N ALA A 57 -9.27 -1.33 -5.46
CA ALA A 57 -8.27 -2.36 -5.68
C ALA A 57 -7.23 -1.97 -6.75
N GLN A 58 -7.66 -1.35 -7.85
CA GLN A 58 -6.77 -0.82 -8.88
C GLN A 58 -5.86 0.29 -8.32
N ALA A 59 -6.41 1.18 -7.49
CA ALA A 59 -5.64 2.19 -6.79
C ALA A 59 -4.58 1.59 -5.87
N MET A 60 -4.93 0.53 -5.15
CA MET A 60 -3.96 -0.20 -4.34
C MET A 60 -2.87 -0.87 -5.18
N ALA A 61 -3.21 -1.42 -6.35
CA ALA A 61 -2.24 -2.00 -7.28
C ALA A 61 -1.20 -0.96 -7.73
N ILE A 62 -1.64 0.21 -8.17
CA ILE A 62 -0.75 1.28 -8.66
C ILE A 62 0.04 1.94 -7.52
N LEU A 63 -0.61 2.30 -6.42
CA LEU A 63 0.05 3.00 -5.31
C LEU A 63 0.96 2.10 -4.49
N GLY A 64 0.61 0.82 -4.35
CA GLY A 64 1.30 -0.15 -3.52
C GLY A 64 2.19 -1.13 -4.28
N GLY A 65 2.23 -1.06 -5.62
CA GLY A 65 2.93 -2.05 -6.44
C GLY A 65 2.38 -3.47 -6.26
N MET A 66 1.08 -3.59 -6.03
CA MET A 66 0.41 -4.89 -5.85
C MET A 66 -0.10 -5.43 -7.18
N GLU A 67 -0.33 -6.74 -7.25
CA GLU A 67 -0.83 -7.43 -8.43
C GLU A 67 -2.26 -7.94 -8.18
N PRO A 68 -3.21 -7.69 -9.11
CA PRO A 68 -4.54 -8.26 -9.03
C PRO A 68 -4.51 -9.78 -9.24
N VAL A 69 -5.35 -10.49 -8.51
CA VAL A 69 -5.54 -11.93 -8.69
C VAL A 69 -6.37 -12.16 -9.95
N ALA A 70 -5.93 -13.11 -10.78
CA ALA A 70 -6.59 -13.41 -12.06
C ALA A 70 -8.10 -13.69 -11.85
N ARG A 71 -8.94 -13.01 -12.64
CA ARG A 71 -10.41 -13.11 -12.62
C ARG A 71 -11.09 -12.62 -11.33
N GLU A 72 -10.32 -12.04 -10.38
CA GLU A 72 -10.84 -11.52 -9.12
C GLU A 72 -10.27 -10.11 -8.87
N PRO A 73 -10.75 -9.07 -9.56
CA PRO A 73 -10.12 -7.74 -9.59
C PRO A 73 -10.09 -7.01 -8.24
N GLN A 74 -10.88 -7.46 -7.26
CA GLN A 74 -10.90 -6.93 -5.89
C GLN A 74 -9.88 -7.62 -4.97
N LYS A 75 -9.25 -8.69 -5.45
CA LYS A 75 -8.23 -9.43 -4.73
C LYS A 75 -6.86 -9.03 -5.24
N LEU A 76 -5.95 -8.74 -4.33
CA LEU A 76 -4.59 -8.28 -4.61
C LEU A 76 -3.57 -9.08 -3.81
N ARG A 77 -2.35 -9.18 -4.32
CA ARG A 77 -1.21 -9.73 -3.60
C ARG A 77 0.04 -8.89 -3.85
N PHE A 78 1.00 -8.93 -2.92
CA PHE A 78 2.33 -8.42 -3.22
C PHE A 78 3.08 -9.43 -4.12
N PRO A 79 3.95 -8.97 -5.04
CA PRO A 79 4.74 -9.85 -5.90
C PRO A 79 5.60 -10.86 -5.10
N CYS A 80 6.07 -10.47 -3.92
CA CYS A 80 6.82 -11.33 -3.01
C CYS A 80 5.99 -12.43 -2.33
N GLN A 81 4.65 -12.38 -2.44
CA GLN A 81 3.68 -13.31 -1.83
C GLN A 81 3.67 -13.34 -0.29
N VAL A 82 4.48 -12.48 0.34
CA VAL A 82 4.56 -12.32 1.80
C VAL A 82 3.44 -11.41 2.33
N ASP A 83 3.10 -11.62 3.59
CA ASP A 83 2.12 -10.83 4.31
C ASP A 83 2.69 -9.48 4.78
N HIS A 84 2.47 -8.42 3.99
CA HIS A 84 2.75 -7.04 4.40
C HIS A 84 1.46 -6.32 4.85
N GLN A 85 0.80 -6.82 5.90
CA GLN A 85 -0.47 -6.29 6.44
C GLN A 85 -0.48 -4.78 6.73
N LEU A 86 0.56 -4.22 7.37
CA LEU A 86 0.62 -2.78 7.70
C LEU A 86 0.80 -1.93 6.44
N ALA A 87 1.64 -2.37 5.50
CA ALA A 87 1.82 -1.69 4.22
C ALA A 87 0.50 -1.72 3.44
N CYS A 88 -0.14 -2.89 3.32
CA CYS A 88 -1.42 -3.05 2.65
C CYS A 88 -2.52 -2.18 3.27
N ARG A 89 -2.60 -2.15 4.61
CA ARG A 89 -3.52 -1.27 5.35
C ARG A 89 -3.30 0.20 4.99
N ARG A 90 -2.05 0.66 4.93
CA ARG A 90 -1.73 2.05 4.59
C ARG A 90 -2.12 2.37 3.15
N VAL A 91 -1.81 1.49 2.21
CA VAL A 91 -2.16 1.63 0.80
C VAL A 91 -3.68 1.66 0.62
N PHE A 92 -4.42 0.78 1.29
CA PHE A 92 -5.89 0.76 1.29
C PHE A 92 -6.49 2.09 1.76
N LEU A 93 -6.02 2.62 2.89
CA LEU A 93 -6.51 3.90 3.40
C LEU A 93 -6.23 5.07 2.45
N GLU A 94 -5.10 5.06 1.75
CA GLU A 94 -4.79 6.07 0.73
C GLU A 94 -5.66 5.89 -0.53
N ALA A 95 -5.86 4.65 -0.98
CA ALA A 95 -6.72 4.33 -2.13
C ALA A 95 -8.18 4.77 -1.91
N CYS A 96 -8.74 4.57 -0.71
CA CYS A 96 -10.09 5.03 -0.38
C CYS A 96 -10.24 6.56 -0.42
N LYS A 97 -9.17 7.34 -0.28
CA LYS A 97 -9.22 8.81 -0.35
C LYS A 97 -9.22 9.36 -1.76
N LEU A 98 -8.86 8.55 -2.76
CA LEU A 98 -8.77 9.02 -4.15
C LEU A 98 -10.16 9.25 -4.75
N ASP A 99 -10.28 10.38 -5.44
CA ASP A 99 -11.43 10.71 -6.27
C ASP A 99 -11.42 9.81 -7.53
N PRO A 100 -12.48 9.05 -7.79
CA PRO A 100 -12.60 8.19 -8.98
C PRO A 100 -12.45 8.92 -10.33
N ASN A 101 -12.69 10.23 -10.36
CA ASN A 101 -12.68 11.03 -11.58
C ASN A 101 -11.33 11.70 -11.85
N VAL A 102 -10.37 11.57 -10.93
CA VAL A 102 -9.04 12.15 -11.05
C VAL A 102 -8.04 11.03 -11.34
N PRO A 103 -7.28 11.13 -12.46
CA PRO A 103 -6.18 10.20 -12.71
C PRO A 103 -5.19 10.20 -11.55
N PHE A 104 -4.68 9.02 -11.22
CA PHE A 104 -3.65 8.86 -10.21
C PHE A 104 -2.55 7.97 -10.74
N GLU A 105 -1.34 8.23 -10.27
CA GLU A 105 -0.13 7.52 -10.68
C GLU A 105 0.62 7.00 -9.45
N ALA A 106 1.58 6.11 -9.68
CA ALA A 106 2.51 5.72 -8.64
C ALA A 106 3.23 6.97 -8.09
N ARG A 107 3.44 7.02 -6.78
CA ARG A 107 4.13 8.16 -6.17
C ARG A 107 5.60 8.13 -6.58
N PRO A 108 6.21 9.30 -6.86
CA PRO A 108 7.61 9.34 -7.19
C PRO A 108 8.44 8.86 -6.00
N LEU A 109 9.50 8.12 -6.31
CA LEU A 109 10.50 7.70 -5.32
C LEU A 109 11.48 8.82 -4.98
N ASN A 110 11.23 10.04 -5.45
CA ASN A 110 11.98 11.24 -5.14
C ASN A 110 10.99 12.27 -4.57
N LEU A 111 11.18 12.66 -3.30
CA LEU A 111 10.24 13.50 -2.55
C LEU A 111 10.97 14.53 -1.69
N LEU A 112 10.45 15.76 -1.67
CA LEU A 112 10.87 16.79 -0.72
C LEU A 112 10.43 16.42 0.69
N ASP A 113 11.39 16.15 1.55
CA ASP A 113 11.20 16.07 2.97
C ASP A 113 11.13 17.47 3.60
N LYS A 114 9.92 17.91 3.91
CA LYS A 114 9.66 19.23 4.52
C LYS A 114 10.35 19.43 5.86
N LYS A 115 10.66 18.36 6.60
CA LYS A 115 11.29 18.46 7.93
C LYS A 115 12.75 18.90 7.84
N SER A 116 13.49 18.37 6.87
CA SER A 116 14.89 18.74 6.63
C SER A 116 15.08 19.70 5.46
N ASN A 117 14.00 20.00 4.72
CA ASN A 117 14.03 20.73 3.46
C ASN A 117 14.98 20.11 2.42
N ARG A 118 15.00 18.78 2.37
CA ARG A 118 15.87 17.97 1.51
C ARG A 118 15.09 17.06 0.62
N THR A 119 15.63 16.75 -0.53
CA THR A 119 15.07 15.76 -1.44
C THR A 119 15.57 14.38 -1.07
N ILE A 120 14.66 13.52 -0.63
CA ILE A 120 14.95 12.10 -0.38
C ILE A 120 14.67 11.32 -1.67
N THR A 121 15.64 10.54 -2.11
CA THR A 121 15.53 9.67 -3.28
C THR A 121 15.64 8.21 -2.87
N LEU A 122 14.74 7.37 -3.36
CA LEU A 122 14.76 5.93 -3.26
C LEU A 122 15.04 5.34 -4.65
N VAL A 123 16.05 4.48 -4.74
CA VAL A 123 16.39 3.77 -5.98
C VAL A 123 16.16 2.27 -5.77
N HIS A 124 15.29 1.69 -6.57
CA HIS A 124 15.09 0.24 -6.57
C HIS A 124 16.31 -0.47 -7.17
N GLN A 125 16.92 -1.37 -6.40
CA GLN A 125 18.13 -2.13 -6.79
C GLN A 125 17.81 -3.57 -7.22
N GLY A 126 16.53 -3.92 -7.34
CA GLY A 126 16.09 -5.28 -7.62
C GLY A 126 15.82 -6.09 -6.36
N LYS A 127 15.08 -7.19 -6.51
CA LYS A 127 14.69 -8.11 -5.41
C LYS A 127 13.99 -7.41 -4.23
N GLY A 128 13.29 -6.31 -4.50
CA GLY A 128 12.60 -5.53 -3.46
C GLY A 128 13.52 -4.61 -2.64
N ILE A 129 14.82 -4.55 -2.93
CA ILE A 129 15.77 -3.69 -2.23
C ILE A 129 15.66 -2.27 -2.75
N TYR A 130 15.57 -1.31 -1.83
CA TYR A 130 15.64 0.12 -2.09
C TYR A 130 16.83 0.73 -1.39
N HIS A 131 17.60 1.53 -2.14
CA HIS A 131 18.67 2.36 -1.61
C HIS A 131 18.16 3.79 -1.41
N LEU A 132 18.38 4.34 -0.22
CA LEU A 132 18.01 5.69 0.16
C LEU A 132 19.18 6.65 -0.01
N SER A 133 18.92 7.81 -0.58
CA SER A 133 19.86 8.93 -0.62
C SER A 133 19.13 10.25 -0.36
N ALA A 134 19.91 11.29 -0.03
CA ALA A 134 19.43 12.64 0.18
C ALA A 134 20.39 13.65 -0.47
N ASP A 135 19.89 14.82 -0.87
CA ASP A 135 20.73 15.94 -1.28
C ASP A 135 21.42 16.63 -0.08
N GLY A 136 22.45 17.44 -0.34
CA GLY A 136 23.24 18.17 0.66
C GLY A 136 24.64 17.59 0.97
N ALA A 137 25.24 17.98 2.10
CA ALA A 137 26.53 17.47 2.59
C ALA A 137 26.39 16.16 3.39
N GLU A 138 27.39 15.27 3.33
CA GLU A 138 27.33 13.90 3.87
C GLU A 138 27.06 13.82 5.38
N GLU A 139 27.73 14.65 6.19
CA GLU A 139 27.59 14.63 7.66
C GLU A 139 26.16 14.90 8.14
N GLU A 140 25.37 15.62 7.33
CA GLU A 140 24.00 16.01 7.67
C GLU A 140 22.93 15.06 7.08
N LYS A 141 23.30 14.17 6.15
CA LYS A 141 22.36 13.23 5.50
C LYS A 141 22.10 11.98 6.31
N ALA A 142 23.12 11.43 6.96
CA ALA A 142 23.06 10.10 7.59
C ALA A 142 21.92 9.97 8.59
N ASN A 143 21.75 10.97 9.47
CA ASN A 143 20.66 11.01 10.45
C ASN A 143 19.27 11.01 9.77
N ARG A 144 19.15 11.73 8.64
CA ARG A 144 17.86 11.81 7.94
C ARG A 144 17.55 10.54 7.18
N ILE A 145 18.53 9.96 6.49
CA ILE A 145 18.41 8.66 5.82
C ILE A 145 17.98 7.59 6.83
N SER A 146 18.64 7.52 8.00
CA SER A 146 18.28 6.59 9.07
C SER A 146 16.83 6.80 9.56
N ALA A 147 16.39 8.05 9.72
CA ALA A 147 15.02 8.34 10.12
C ALA A 147 13.99 7.90 9.06
N VAL A 148 14.29 8.07 7.76
CA VAL A 148 13.42 7.61 6.67
C VAL A 148 13.40 6.09 6.60
N ALA A 149 14.56 5.43 6.68
CA ALA A 149 14.68 3.97 6.72
C ALA A 149 13.86 3.38 7.88
N GLY A 150 13.97 3.96 9.09
CA GLY A 150 13.14 3.56 10.24
C GLY A 150 11.65 3.74 10.01
N GLY A 151 11.25 4.79 9.28
CA GLY A 151 9.87 5.00 8.84
C GLY A 151 9.38 3.90 7.88
N LEU A 152 10.20 3.53 6.88
CA LEU A 152 9.89 2.46 5.93
C LEU A 152 9.80 1.09 6.62
N ILE A 153 10.70 0.80 7.54
CA ILE A 153 10.66 -0.43 8.35
C ILE A 153 9.36 -0.49 9.17
N LYS A 154 9.04 0.59 9.89
CA LYS A 154 7.89 0.61 10.80
C LYS A 154 6.54 0.63 10.09
N LEU A 155 6.42 1.40 9.00
CA LEU A 155 5.14 1.63 8.32
C LEU A 155 4.96 0.74 7.09
N GLY A 156 6.04 0.47 6.36
CA GLY A 156 6.07 -0.37 5.16
C GLY A 156 6.35 -1.85 5.45
N GLN A 157 6.60 -2.24 6.71
CA GLN A 157 7.01 -3.61 7.07
C GLN A 157 8.22 -4.10 6.27
N MET A 158 9.18 -3.19 6.11
CA MET A 158 10.46 -3.48 5.50
C MET A 158 11.49 -3.88 6.57
N GLN A 159 12.66 -4.32 6.14
CA GLN A 159 13.79 -4.69 6.97
C GLN A 159 15.04 -3.95 6.50
N MET A 160 15.95 -3.67 7.43
CA MET A 160 17.26 -3.10 7.07
C MET A 160 18.09 -4.15 6.33
N VAL A 161 18.79 -3.75 5.27
CA VAL A 161 19.70 -4.63 4.54
C VAL A 161 21.14 -4.34 4.96
N GLU A 162 21.70 -5.21 5.79
CA GLU A 162 23.08 -5.07 6.25
C GLU A 162 24.11 -5.16 5.12
N PRO A 163 25.31 -4.53 5.28
CA PRO A 163 25.77 -3.74 6.44
C PRO A 163 25.38 -2.25 6.39
N ALA A 164 24.63 -1.83 5.36
CA ALA A 164 24.42 -0.42 5.08
C ALA A 164 23.11 0.11 5.69
N SER A 165 23.18 1.22 6.43
CA SER A 165 22.01 1.84 7.07
C SER A 165 21.08 2.60 6.08
N ASP A 166 21.45 2.62 4.80
CA ASP A 166 20.78 3.31 3.71
C ASP A 166 20.06 2.35 2.74
N ARG A 167 19.88 1.08 3.12
CA ARG A 167 19.18 0.08 2.32
C ARG A 167 18.09 -0.62 3.10
N VAL A 168 16.93 -0.76 2.48
CA VAL A 168 15.77 -1.48 3.05
C VAL A 168 15.16 -2.43 2.02
N ALA A 169 14.54 -3.51 2.48
CA ALA A 169 13.83 -4.49 1.65
C ALA A 169 12.47 -4.87 2.25
#